data_AF-A0A819YTN8-F1
#
_entry.id   AF-A0A819YTN8-F1
#
_cell.length_a   1.000
_cell.length_b   1.000
_cell.length_c   1.000
_cell.angle_alpha   90.00
_cell.angle_beta   90.00
_cell.angle_gamma   90.00
#
_symmetry.space_group_name_H-M   'P 1'
#
loop_
_entity.id
_entity.type
_entity.pdbx_description
1 polymer ?
#
loop_
_entity_poly.entity_id
_entity_poly.type
_entity_poly.pdbx_seq_one_letter_code
_entity_poly.pdbx_strand_id
1 'polypeptide(L)'
;NDGLLNQGEADTDCGGPCTSIRTCDIGQHCNVSTDCTSGICNITNQCDNPTCNDGLLNQGEADIDCGGPCTPIRTCDIGQHCNVSTDCTSGICNSTNQCDNPTCNDGLLNQGEADTDCGGPCTPIRTCDIGQHCNVSTDCTSGICNSTNQCDAPTCNDGLLNQGEADTDCGGPCTPIRTCDIGQHCNVSTDCTSGICNSTNQCDAPTCNDGLLNQGEADTDCGGPCTLIRTCDIGQHCNVSTDCTSGICNSTNQCD
;
A
#
# COMPACT_ATOMS: atom_id res chain seq x y z
N ASN A 1 -44.30 -15.32 -51.43
CA ASN A 1 -45.14 -16.33 -50.74
C ASN A 1 -46.05 -17.04 -51.73
N ASP A 2 -45.51 -17.37 -52.90
CA ASP A 2 -46.13 -18.20 -53.92
C ASP A 2 -45.60 -19.65 -53.87
N GLY A 3 -44.67 -19.95 -52.95
CA GLY A 3 -44.10 -21.27 -52.73
C GLY A 3 -42.96 -21.62 -53.68
N LEU A 4 -42.42 -20.66 -54.44
CA LEU A 4 -41.43 -20.90 -55.48
C LEU A 4 -40.22 -19.96 -55.33
N LEU A 5 -38.99 -20.51 -55.36
CA LEU A 5 -37.77 -19.70 -55.43
C LEU A 5 -37.69 -18.95 -56.78
N ASN A 6 -38.09 -17.67 -56.79
CA ASN A 6 -38.12 -16.85 -57.99
C ASN A 6 -37.85 -15.36 -57.71
N GLN A 7 -37.85 -14.53 -58.76
CA GLN A 7 -37.77 -13.06 -58.65
C GLN A 7 -36.59 -12.49 -57.83
N GLY A 8 -35.50 -13.25 -57.66
CA GLY A 8 -34.30 -12.82 -56.93
C GLY A 8 -34.31 -13.13 -55.43
N GLU A 9 -35.27 -13.92 -54.95
CA GLU A 9 -35.29 -14.49 -53.59
C GLU A 9 -33.99 -15.26 -53.26
N ALA A 10 -33.67 -15.32 -51.97
CA ALA A 10 -32.50 -16.05 -51.48
C ALA A 10 -32.81 -17.51 -51.12
N ASP A 11 -33.99 -17.76 -50.54
CA ASP A 11 -34.64 -19.08 -50.41
C ASP A 11 -36.15 -18.91 -50.69
N THR A 12 -36.89 -20.01 -50.80
CA THR A 12 -38.31 -20.05 -51.17
C THR A 12 -39.13 -19.07 -50.33
N ASP A 13 -39.59 -17.99 -50.97
CA ASP A 13 -40.37 -16.91 -50.39
C ASP A 13 -39.67 -16.05 -49.31
N CYS A 14 -38.33 -15.98 -49.29
CA CYS A 14 -37.59 -15.12 -48.37
C CYS A 14 -36.24 -14.58 -48.93
N GLY A 15 -35.72 -13.53 -48.29
CA GLY A 15 -34.41 -12.95 -48.65
C GLY A 15 -34.39 -12.19 -49.98
N GLY A 16 -33.27 -11.55 -50.31
CA GLY A 16 -33.12 -10.70 -51.48
C GLY A 16 -34.14 -9.54 -51.50
N PRO A 17 -34.93 -9.36 -52.58
CA PRO A 17 -35.94 -8.32 -52.66
C PRO A 17 -37.10 -8.52 -51.66
N CYS A 18 -37.26 -9.74 -51.13
CA CYS A 18 -38.27 -10.06 -50.13
C CYS A 18 -37.88 -9.65 -48.71
N THR A 19 -36.66 -9.20 -48.44
CA THR A 19 -36.19 -8.78 -47.10
C THR A 19 -37.07 -7.72 -46.43
N SER A 20 -37.78 -6.90 -47.21
CA SER A 20 -38.77 -5.92 -46.71
C SER A 20 -40.07 -6.54 -46.19
N ILE A 21 -40.34 -7.81 -46.51
CA ILE A 21 -41.55 -8.55 -46.17
C ILE A 21 -41.22 -9.73 -45.26
N ARG A 22 -40.18 -10.50 -45.60
CA ARG A 22 -39.77 -11.73 -44.92
C ARG A 22 -38.28 -12.00 -45.12
N THR A 23 -37.55 -12.02 -44.02
CA THR A 23 -36.20 -12.59 -43.91
C THR A 23 -36.26 -14.11 -43.78
N CYS A 24 -35.17 -14.78 -44.14
CA CYS A 24 -35.01 -16.22 -44.08
C CYS A 24 -34.66 -16.69 -42.65
N ASP A 25 -35.23 -17.83 -42.26
CA ASP A 25 -35.01 -18.46 -40.96
C ASP A 25 -33.72 -19.30 -40.97
N ILE A 26 -33.27 -19.73 -39.79
CA ILE A 26 -32.06 -20.54 -39.63
C ILE A 26 -32.09 -21.80 -40.52
N GLY A 27 -30.98 -22.06 -41.22
CA GLY A 27 -30.80 -23.17 -42.15
C GLY A 27 -31.29 -22.92 -43.59
N GLN A 28 -32.04 -21.84 -43.82
CA GLN A 28 -32.47 -21.44 -45.17
C GLN A 28 -31.34 -20.77 -45.94
N HIS A 29 -31.42 -20.84 -47.27
CA HIS A 29 -30.39 -20.30 -48.15
C HIS A 29 -30.37 -18.77 -48.14
N CYS A 30 -29.18 -18.18 -48.19
CA CYS A 30 -28.97 -16.74 -48.17
C CYS A 30 -27.86 -16.35 -49.16
N ASN A 31 -27.90 -15.12 -49.67
CA ASN A 31 -26.82 -14.58 -50.51
C ASN A 31 -26.04 -13.49 -49.76
N VAL A 32 -26.72 -12.75 -48.88
CA VAL A 32 -26.14 -11.74 -48.01
C VAL A 32 -26.71 -11.84 -46.59
N SER A 33 -25.97 -11.36 -45.61
CA SER A 33 -26.39 -11.30 -44.20
C SER A 33 -27.79 -10.72 -43.96
N THR A 34 -28.19 -9.69 -44.72
CA THR A 34 -29.52 -9.06 -44.59
C THR A 34 -30.67 -9.96 -45.03
N ASP A 35 -30.39 -11.07 -45.72
CA ASP A 35 -31.40 -12.04 -46.10
C ASP A 35 -31.92 -12.81 -44.89
N CYS A 36 -31.11 -12.96 -43.84
CA CYS A 36 -31.40 -13.79 -42.68
C CYS A 36 -32.00 -12.99 -41.54
N THR A 37 -32.95 -13.59 -40.82
CA THR A 37 -33.53 -13.00 -39.60
C THR A 37 -32.46 -12.80 -38.53
N SER A 38 -31.43 -13.67 -38.48
CA SER A 38 -30.27 -13.54 -37.59
C SER A 38 -29.26 -12.48 -38.05
N GLY A 39 -29.34 -12.00 -39.29
CA GLY A 39 -28.30 -11.15 -39.87
C GLY A 39 -27.03 -11.91 -40.28
N ILE A 40 -27.02 -13.24 -40.23
CA ILE A 40 -25.82 -14.06 -40.47
C ILE A 40 -26.05 -15.00 -41.63
N CYS A 41 -25.31 -14.79 -42.71
CA CYS A 41 -25.21 -15.72 -43.83
C CYS A 41 -23.84 -16.39 -43.80
N ASN A 42 -23.78 -17.68 -43.47
CA ASN A 42 -22.52 -18.39 -43.28
C ASN A 42 -21.84 -18.73 -44.62
N ILE A 43 -20.61 -19.26 -44.55
CA ILE A 43 -19.81 -19.61 -45.74
C ILE A 43 -20.43 -20.70 -46.63
N THR A 44 -21.45 -21.40 -46.13
CA THR A 44 -22.23 -22.39 -46.89
C THR A 44 -23.52 -21.79 -47.47
N ASN A 45 -23.65 -20.46 -47.47
CA ASN A 45 -24.82 -19.71 -47.92
C ASN A 45 -26.11 -20.11 -47.19
N GLN A 46 -26.01 -20.34 -45.88
CA GLN A 46 -27.17 -20.63 -45.04
C GLN A 46 -27.27 -19.65 -43.87
N CYS A 47 -28.49 -19.33 -43.48
CA CYS A 47 -28.75 -18.52 -42.31
C CYS A 47 -28.33 -19.29 -41.06
N ASP A 48 -27.48 -18.69 -40.23
CA ASP A 48 -26.93 -19.35 -39.05
C ASP A 48 -27.41 -18.71 -37.74
N ASN A 49 -27.33 -19.47 -36.66
CA ASN A 49 -27.67 -18.97 -35.34
C ASN A 49 -26.69 -17.86 -34.92
N PRO A 50 -27.17 -16.79 -34.28
CA PRO A 50 -26.30 -15.80 -33.67
C PRO A 50 -25.50 -16.43 -32.52
N THR A 51 -24.23 -16.09 -32.46
CA THR A 51 -23.28 -16.59 -31.46
C THR A 51 -22.42 -15.44 -30.97
N CYS A 52 -21.83 -15.60 -29.78
CA CYS A 52 -20.93 -14.59 -29.23
C CYS A 52 -19.54 -14.56 -29.89
N ASN A 53 -19.44 -14.88 -31.18
CA ASN A 53 -18.23 -14.91 -32.00
C ASN A 53 -18.55 -14.86 -33.50
N ASP A 54 -19.68 -14.26 -33.87
CA ASP A 54 -20.19 -14.18 -35.23
C ASP A 54 -19.78 -12.88 -35.96
N GLY A 55 -19.10 -11.96 -35.26
CA GLY A 55 -18.61 -10.70 -35.79
C GLY A 55 -19.66 -9.58 -35.77
N LEU A 56 -20.79 -9.77 -35.10
CA LEU A 56 -21.89 -8.81 -35.05
C LEU A 56 -22.26 -8.48 -33.60
N LEU A 57 -22.46 -7.19 -33.30
CA LEU A 57 -22.98 -6.77 -32.00
C LEU A 57 -24.45 -7.19 -31.84
N ASN A 58 -24.69 -8.34 -31.20
CA ASN A 58 -26.03 -8.92 -31.04
C ASN A 58 -26.20 -9.60 -29.67
N GLN A 59 -27.36 -10.24 -29.42
CA GLN A 59 -27.66 -11.05 -28.22
C GLN A 59 -27.31 -10.44 -26.84
N GLY A 60 -27.25 -9.11 -26.74
CA GLY A 60 -26.94 -8.40 -25.49
C GLY A 60 -25.45 -8.22 -25.20
N GLU A 61 -24.57 -8.45 -26.18
CA GLU A 61 -23.15 -8.09 -26.14
C GLU A 61 -22.93 -6.62 -25.82
N ALA A 62 -21.77 -6.33 -25.21
CA ALA A 62 -21.37 -4.97 -24.87
C ALA A 62 -20.57 -4.30 -26.00
N ASP A 63 -19.72 -5.07 -26.69
CA ASP A 63 -19.07 -4.73 -27.96
C ASP A 63 -19.05 -5.99 -28.86
N ILE A 64 -18.66 -5.87 -30.12
CA ILE A 64 -18.71 -6.97 -31.11
C ILE A 64 -18.05 -8.22 -30.53
N ASP A 65 -18.86 -9.27 -30.35
CA ASP A 65 -18.47 -10.56 -29.82
C ASP A 65 -17.90 -10.59 -28.38
N CYS A 66 -18.21 -9.61 -27.54
CA CYS A 66 -17.76 -9.59 -26.15
C CYS A 66 -18.73 -8.88 -25.18
N GLY A 67 -18.58 -9.17 -23.89
CA GLY A 67 -19.44 -8.65 -22.82
C GLY A 67 -20.84 -9.27 -22.84
N GLY A 68 -21.69 -8.81 -21.92
CA GLY A 68 -23.09 -9.24 -21.89
C GLY A 68 -23.29 -10.69 -21.45
N PRO A 69 -24.42 -11.33 -21.81
CA PRO A 69 -24.82 -12.64 -21.31
C PRO A 69 -24.14 -13.84 -22.01
N CYS A 70 -22.97 -13.63 -22.63
CA CYS A 70 -22.28 -14.65 -23.40
C CYS A 70 -21.77 -15.84 -22.55
N THR A 71 -21.94 -17.05 -23.08
CA THR A 71 -21.46 -18.30 -22.46
C THR A 71 -20.67 -19.15 -23.47
N PRO A 72 -19.39 -19.49 -23.21
CA PRO A 72 -18.58 -19.03 -22.09
C PRO A 72 -18.38 -17.51 -22.10
N ILE A 73 -18.12 -16.92 -20.93
CA ILE A 73 -17.91 -15.48 -20.80
C ILE A 73 -16.76 -15.08 -21.72
N ARG A 74 -17.02 -14.10 -22.59
CA ARG A 74 -16.01 -13.43 -23.39
C ARG A 74 -15.93 -12.00 -22.92
N THR A 75 -14.87 -11.67 -22.21
CA THR A 75 -14.62 -10.31 -21.79
C THR A 75 -14.05 -9.48 -22.95
N CYS A 76 -14.37 -8.20 -22.94
CA CYS A 76 -13.89 -7.18 -23.86
C CYS A 76 -12.49 -6.71 -23.44
N ASP A 77 -11.67 -6.44 -24.45
CA ASP A 77 -10.33 -5.89 -24.33
C ASP A 77 -10.37 -4.36 -24.12
N ILE A 78 -9.22 -3.79 -23.75
CA ILE A 78 -9.08 -2.35 -23.50
C ILE A 78 -9.54 -1.51 -24.70
N GLY A 79 -10.35 -0.49 -24.45
CA GLY A 79 -10.91 0.43 -25.44
C GLY A 79 -12.23 -0.04 -26.07
N GLN A 80 -12.61 -1.31 -25.90
CA GLN A 80 -13.91 -1.82 -26.35
C GLN A 80 -15.04 -1.35 -25.44
N HIS A 81 -16.25 -1.31 -25.99
CA HIS A 81 -17.43 -0.85 -25.26
C HIS A 81 -17.84 -1.86 -24.16
N CYS A 82 -18.28 -1.34 -23.02
CA CYS A 82 -18.73 -2.11 -21.87
C CYS A 82 -19.98 -1.48 -21.25
N ASN A 83 -20.85 -2.29 -20.66
CA ASN A 83 -21.99 -1.81 -19.88
C ASN A 83 -21.73 -1.93 -18.38
N VAL A 84 -20.97 -2.95 -17.99
CA VAL A 84 -20.58 -3.21 -16.60
C VAL A 84 -19.11 -3.65 -16.53
N SER A 85 -18.50 -3.46 -15.36
CA SER A 85 -17.12 -3.89 -15.08
C SER A 85 -16.81 -5.33 -15.46
N THR A 86 -17.77 -6.25 -15.28
CA THR A 86 -17.59 -7.68 -15.60
C THR A 86 -17.52 -7.96 -17.10
N ASP A 87 -17.90 -7.00 -17.94
CA ASP A 87 -17.74 -7.12 -19.39
C ASP A 87 -16.25 -7.03 -19.78
N CYS A 88 -15.41 -6.37 -18.98
CA CYS A 88 -14.03 -6.09 -19.32
C CYS A 88 -13.05 -7.11 -18.74
N THR A 89 -12.02 -7.45 -19.51
CA THR A 89 -10.93 -8.32 -19.02
C THR A 89 -10.21 -7.67 -17.84
N SER A 90 -10.12 -6.34 -17.82
CA SER A 90 -9.56 -5.56 -16.71
C SER A 90 -10.47 -5.46 -15.49
N GLY A 91 -11.76 -5.80 -15.61
CA GLY A 91 -12.75 -5.54 -14.56
C GLY A 91 -13.17 -4.06 -14.45
N ILE A 92 -12.75 -3.21 -15.38
CA ILE A 92 -12.96 -1.75 -15.30
C ILE A 92 -13.73 -1.28 -16.52
N CYS A 93 -14.95 -0.81 -16.29
CA CYS A 93 -15.73 -0.08 -17.28
C CYS A 93 -15.76 1.40 -16.90
N ASN A 94 -15.07 2.25 -17.66
CA ASN A 94 -14.92 3.66 -17.30
C ASN A 94 -16.20 4.46 -17.58
N SER A 95 -16.20 5.73 -17.17
CA SER A 95 -17.35 6.64 -17.33
C SER A 95 -17.77 6.91 -18.79
N THR A 96 -16.95 6.52 -19.76
CA THR A 96 -17.26 6.60 -21.20
C THR A 96 -17.76 5.27 -21.78
N ASN A 97 -18.09 4.31 -20.92
CA ASN A 97 -18.50 2.95 -21.29
C ASN A 97 -17.44 2.21 -22.12
N GLN A 98 -16.16 2.38 -21.76
CA GLN A 98 -15.06 1.66 -22.39
C GLN A 98 -14.24 0.90 -21.35
N CYS A 99 -13.76 -0.28 -21.73
CA CYS A 99 -12.83 -1.04 -20.93
C CYS A 99 -11.52 -0.27 -20.79
N ASP A 100 -11.10 -0.02 -19.57
CA ASP A 100 -9.91 0.79 -19.30
C ASP A 100 -8.76 -0.03 -18.73
N ASN A 101 -7.55 0.50 -18.88
CA ASN A 101 -6.37 -0.11 -18.29
C ASN A 101 -6.49 -0.08 -16.76
N PRO A 102 -6.11 -1.16 -16.08
CA PRO A 102 -5.99 -1.16 -14.64
C PRO A 102 -4.90 -0.20 -14.17
N THR A 103 -5.15 0.47 -13.07
CA THR A 103 -4.30 1.52 -12.49
C THR A 103 -4.30 1.39 -10.97
N CYS A 104 -3.26 1.88 -10.30
CA CYS A 104 -3.18 1.84 -8.84
C CYS A 104 -4.11 2.82 -8.10
N ASN A 105 -5.24 3.16 -8.71
CA ASN A 105 -6.26 4.08 -8.20
C ASN A 105 -7.61 3.83 -8.88
N ASP A 106 -7.85 2.60 -9.35
CA ASP A 106 -9.08 2.19 -10.03
C ASP A 106 -10.14 1.59 -9.09
N GLY A 107 -9.83 1.46 -7.80
CA GLY A 107 -10.73 0.96 -6.76
C GLY A 107 -10.81 -0.57 -6.70
N LEU A 108 -9.91 -1.29 -7.39
CA LEU A 108 -9.88 -2.74 -7.42
C LEU A 108 -8.52 -3.27 -6.98
N LEU A 109 -8.51 -4.25 -6.08
CA LEU A 109 -7.29 -4.99 -5.73
C LEU A 109 -6.78 -5.80 -6.93
N ASN A 110 -5.88 -5.23 -7.72
CA ASN A 110 -5.37 -5.83 -8.96
C ASN A 110 -3.87 -5.55 -9.16
N GLN A 111 -3.29 -6.02 -10.28
CA GLN A 111 -1.90 -5.73 -10.70
C GLN A 111 -0.78 -5.93 -9.66
N GLY A 112 -1.01 -6.77 -8.64
CA GLY A 112 -0.05 -7.07 -7.58
C GLY A 112 -0.03 -6.08 -6.42
N GLU A 113 -1.05 -5.23 -6.31
CA GLU A 113 -1.32 -4.40 -5.13
C GLU A 113 -1.37 -5.21 -3.84
N ALA A 114 -1.00 -4.57 -2.73
CA ALA A 114 -1.03 -5.19 -1.40
C ALA A 114 -2.38 -5.02 -0.70
N ASP A 115 -3.01 -3.85 -0.89
CA ASP A 115 -4.42 -3.55 -0.57
C ASP A 115 -4.99 -2.70 -1.71
N THR A 116 -6.30 -2.47 -1.73
CA THR A 116 -7.00 -1.77 -2.83
C THR A 116 -6.34 -0.41 -3.10
N ASP A 117 -5.82 -0.21 -4.31
CA ASP A 117 -5.14 1.01 -4.77
C ASP A 117 -3.82 1.36 -4.04
N CYS A 118 -3.17 0.41 -3.37
CA CYS A 118 -1.89 0.66 -2.68
C CYS A 118 -0.98 -0.58 -2.53
N GLY A 119 0.30 -0.31 -2.28
CA GLY A 119 1.35 -1.32 -2.14
C GLY A 119 1.71 -1.99 -3.47
N GLY A 120 2.62 -2.96 -3.42
CA GLY A 120 2.99 -3.73 -4.60
C GLY A 120 3.74 -2.91 -5.67
N PRO A 121 3.69 -3.32 -6.95
CA PRO A 121 4.48 -2.74 -8.04
C PRO A 121 3.86 -1.46 -8.62
N CYS A 122 3.27 -0.60 -7.78
CA CYS A 122 2.61 0.62 -8.22
C CYS A 122 3.58 1.73 -8.63
N THR A 123 3.30 2.39 -9.76
CA THR A 123 4.08 3.54 -10.25
C THR A 123 3.17 4.72 -10.63
N PRO A 124 3.33 5.92 -10.03
CA PRO A 124 4.19 6.23 -8.89
C PRO A 124 3.83 5.40 -7.65
N ILE A 125 4.80 5.22 -6.74
CA ILE A 125 4.58 4.42 -5.53
C ILE A 125 3.40 5.00 -4.76
N ARG A 126 2.42 4.14 -4.47
CA ARG A 126 1.31 4.40 -3.56
C ARG A 126 1.46 3.49 -2.38
N THR A 127 1.89 4.04 -1.26
CA THR A 127 1.99 3.29 -0.01
C THR A 127 0.63 3.22 0.67
N CYS A 128 0.39 2.10 1.34
CA CYS A 128 -0.77 1.83 2.16
C CYS A 128 -0.68 2.52 3.52
N ASP A 129 -1.84 2.97 4.01
CA ASP A 129 -2.00 3.60 5.31
C ASP A 129 -2.10 2.56 6.44
N ILE A 130 -1.99 3.02 7.68
CA ILE A 130 -2.06 2.14 8.87
C ILE A 130 -3.36 1.32 8.86
N GLY A 131 -3.24 0.02 9.11
CA GLY A 131 -4.32 -0.97 9.14
C GLY A 131 -4.65 -1.61 7.79
N GLN A 132 -4.17 -1.06 6.68
CA GLN A 132 -4.30 -1.67 5.35
C GLN A 132 -3.35 -2.84 5.17
N HIS A 133 -3.68 -3.74 4.26
CA HIS A 133 -2.90 -4.94 4.00
C HIS A 133 -1.57 -4.61 3.32
N CYS A 134 -0.51 -5.33 3.69
CA CYS A 134 0.82 -5.18 3.14
C CYS A 134 1.48 -6.55 2.95
N ASN A 135 2.38 -6.67 1.97
CA ASN A 135 3.21 -7.86 1.78
C ASN A 135 4.64 -7.61 2.25
N VAL A 136 5.12 -6.37 2.11
CA VAL A 136 6.45 -5.93 2.52
C VAL A 136 6.38 -4.56 3.18
N SER A 137 7.38 -4.26 4.01
CA SER A 137 7.53 -2.95 4.68
C SER A 137 7.42 -1.74 3.75
N THR A 138 7.93 -1.85 2.52
CA THR A 138 7.88 -0.76 1.52
C THR A 138 6.48 -0.49 0.97
N ASP A 139 5.52 -1.41 1.20
CA ASP A 139 4.13 -1.17 0.85
C ASP A 139 3.50 -0.13 1.79
N CYS A 140 4.02 0.06 3.00
CA CYS A 140 3.41 0.90 4.02
C CYS A 140 4.02 2.29 4.08
N THR A 141 3.18 3.31 4.31
CA THR A 141 3.64 4.69 4.52
C THR A 141 4.55 4.78 5.76
N SER A 142 4.30 3.93 6.76
CA SER A 142 5.11 3.82 7.97
C SER A 142 6.43 3.06 7.77
N GLY A 143 6.58 2.31 6.67
CA GLY A 143 7.70 1.38 6.50
C GLY A 143 7.56 0.08 7.31
N ILE A 144 6.43 -0.16 7.95
CA ILE A 144 6.23 -1.30 8.87
C ILE A 144 5.07 -2.14 8.40
N CYS A 145 5.38 -3.36 7.97
CA CYS A 145 4.39 -4.41 7.72
C CYS A 145 4.48 -5.43 8.85
N ASN A 146 3.46 -5.51 9.70
CA ASN A 146 3.49 -6.38 10.88
C ASN A 146 3.26 -7.85 10.52
N SER A 147 3.38 -8.73 11.52
CA SER A 147 3.23 -10.19 11.34
C SER A 147 1.82 -10.65 10.94
N THR A 148 0.84 -9.74 10.97
CA THR A 148 -0.52 -9.98 10.48
C THR A 148 -0.75 -9.42 9.07
N ASN A 149 0.32 -9.03 8.37
CA ASN A 149 0.29 -8.42 7.04
C ASN A 149 -0.53 -7.11 7.01
N GLN A 150 -0.40 -6.30 8.06
CA GLN A 150 -1.02 -4.98 8.11
C GLN A 150 0.03 -3.89 8.34
N CYS A 151 -0.17 -2.75 7.70
CA CYS A 151 0.64 -1.57 7.94
C CYS A 151 0.44 -1.11 9.38
N ASP A 152 1.51 -1.06 10.15
CA ASP A 152 1.43 -0.68 11.56
C ASP A 152 1.86 0.77 11.77
N ALA A 153 1.43 1.35 12.89
CA ALA A 153 1.92 2.64 13.32
C ALA A 153 3.39 2.50 13.75
N PRO A 154 4.26 3.47 13.40
CA PRO A 154 5.61 3.52 13.93
C PRO A 154 5.59 3.78 15.44
N THR A 155 6.47 3.10 16.15
CA THR A 155 6.58 3.11 17.61
C THR A 155 8.05 3.16 18.01
N CYS A 156 8.35 3.67 19.21
CA CYS A 156 9.72 3.70 19.73
C CYS A 156 10.27 2.34 20.20
N ASN A 157 9.87 1.27 19.53
CA ASN A 157 10.28 -0.11 19.75
C ASN A 157 9.93 -0.99 18.54
N ASP A 158 9.83 -0.41 17.34
CA ASP A 158 9.52 -1.12 16.09
C ASP A 158 10.78 -1.62 15.35
N GLY A 159 11.98 -1.30 15.85
CA GLY A 159 13.26 -1.71 15.30
C GLY A 159 13.73 -0.85 14.11
N LEU A 160 13.09 0.29 13.85
CA LEU A 160 13.44 1.21 12.76
C LEU A 160 13.74 2.60 13.31
N LEU A 161 14.84 3.21 12.83
CA LEU A 161 15.14 4.62 13.11
C LEU A 161 14.12 5.53 12.41
N ASN A 162 13.06 5.94 13.12
CA ASN A 162 11.97 6.74 12.57
C ASN A 162 11.43 7.77 13.60
N GLN A 163 10.39 8.52 13.24
CA GLN A 163 9.66 9.45 14.12
C GLN A 163 10.50 10.43 14.97
N GLY A 164 11.72 10.76 14.54
CA GLY A 164 12.61 11.70 15.22
C GLY A 164 13.46 11.07 16.33
N GLU A 165 13.53 9.73 16.40
CA GLU A 165 14.49 8.99 17.22
C GLU A 165 15.93 9.44 16.97
N ALA A 166 16.75 9.35 18.02
CA ALA A 166 18.18 9.67 17.95
C ALA A 166 19.03 8.46 17.52
N ASP A 167 18.66 7.26 17.96
CA ASP A 167 19.14 5.97 17.47
C ASP A 167 17.94 5.00 17.42
N THR A 168 18.11 3.82 16.83
CA THR A 168 17.01 2.86 16.60
C THR A 168 16.23 2.60 17.89
N ASP A 169 14.94 2.94 17.88
CA ASP A 169 14.00 2.83 18.99
C ASP A 169 14.24 3.79 20.18
N CYS A 170 15.21 4.71 20.17
CA CYS A 170 15.55 5.52 21.35
C CYS A 170 15.87 6.99 21.05
N GLY A 171 15.79 7.82 22.10
CA GLY A 171 15.98 9.26 22.04
C GLY A 171 14.81 9.97 21.36
N GLY A 172 14.95 11.29 21.17
CA GLY A 172 13.96 12.07 20.45
C GLY A 172 12.59 12.15 21.16
N PRO A 173 11.47 12.33 20.42
CA PRO A 173 10.15 12.58 20.98
C PRO A 173 9.40 11.32 21.43
N CYS A 174 10.11 10.29 21.88
CA CYS A 174 9.51 9.01 22.28
C CYS A 174 8.64 9.10 23.55
N THR A 175 7.47 8.45 23.51
CA THR A 175 6.55 8.35 24.65
C THR A 175 6.09 6.90 24.88
N PRO A 176 6.33 6.29 26.07
CA PRO A 176 7.14 6.81 27.18
C PRO A 176 8.60 7.06 26.74
N ILE A 177 9.29 7.97 27.45
CA ILE A 177 10.68 8.31 27.14
C ILE A 177 11.51 7.03 27.14
N ARG A 178 12.20 6.77 26.03
CA ARG A 178 13.14 5.67 25.87
C ARG A 178 14.50 6.27 25.57
N THR A 179 15.33 6.35 26.59
CA THR A 179 16.68 6.88 26.45
C THR A 179 17.62 5.83 25.85
N CYS A 180 18.58 6.30 25.07
CA CYS A 180 19.61 5.53 24.43
C CYS A 180 20.71 5.12 25.43
N ASP A 181 21.24 3.91 25.24
CA ASP A 181 22.33 3.36 26.04
C ASP A 181 23.69 3.91 25.60
N ILE A 182 24.72 3.68 26.42
CA ILE A 182 26.09 4.12 26.14
C ILE A 182 26.56 3.59 24.77
N GLY A 183 27.12 4.49 23.96
CA GLY A 183 27.62 4.22 22.61
C GLY A 183 26.60 4.38 21.49
N GLN A 184 25.30 4.45 21.82
CA GLN A 184 24.23 4.75 20.84
C GLN A 184 24.24 6.23 20.46
N HIS A 185 23.69 6.53 19.29
CA HIS A 185 23.64 7.89 18.77
C HIS A 185 22.68 8.77 19.57
N CYS A 186 23.05 10.04 19.75
CA CYS A 186 22.25 11.04 20.45
C CYS A 186 22.35 12.39 19.75
N ASN A 187 21.29 13.19 19.83
CA ASN A 187 21.29 14.58 19.36
C ASN A 187 21.40 15.56 20.53
N VAL A 188 20.82 15.19 21.68
CA VAL A 188 20.84 15.97 22.91
C VAL A 188 21.09 15.08 24.12
N SER A 189 21.60 15.67 25.21
CA SER A 189 21.83 14.98 26.49
C SER A 189 20.64 14.19 27.01
N THR A 190 19.41 14.68 26.81
CA THR A 190 18.18 14.00 27.25
C THR A 190 17.85 12.74 26.46
N ASP A 191 18.50 12.52 25.31
CA ASP A 191 18.35 11.28 24.56
C ASP A 191 19.05 10.13 25.29
N CYS A 192 20.05 10.40 26.14
CA CYS A 192 20.89 9.38 26.75
C CYS A 192 20.45 9.02 28.16
N THR A 193 20.54 7.73 28.51
CA THR A 193 20.26 7.26 29.88
C THR A 193 21.24 7.90 30.89
N SER A 194 22.46 8.18 30.45
CA SER A 194 23.48 8.89 31.23
C SER A 194 23.26 10.39 31.36
N GLY A 195 22.40 11.00 30.53
CA GLY A 195 22.30 12.45 30.41
C GLY A 195 23.46 13.11 29.63
N ILE A 196 24.36 12.33 29.02
CA ILE A 196 25.58 12.84 28.38
C ILE A 196 25.60 12.44 26.93
N CYS A 197 25.48 13.43 26.05
CA CYS A 197 25.74 13.27 24.63
C CYS A 197 27.08 13.94 24.30
N ASN A 198 28.09 13.15 23.94
CA ASN A 198 29.44 13.67 23.73
C ASN A 198 29.57 14.39 22.37
N SER A 199 30.73 15.00 22.13
CA SER A 199 31.00 15.75 20.89
C SER A 199 31.00 14.91 19.62
N THR A 200 30.94 13.58 19.74
CA THR A 200 30.81 12.63 18.62
C THR A 200 29.38 12.15 18.42
N ASN A 201 28.39 12.78 19.07
CA ASN A 201 26.97 12.42 19.04
C ASN A 201 26.72 10.98 19.54
N GLN A 202 27.44 10.55 20.57
CA GLN A 202 27.23 9.27 21.22
C GLN A 202 26.94 9.45 22.70
N CYS A 203 26.05 8.62 23.22
CA CYS A 203 25.80 8.56 24.66
C CYS A 203 27.05 8.08 25.37
N ASP A 204 27.59 8.90 26.27
CA ASP A 204 28.82 8.56 26.99
C ASP A 204 28.53 8.01 28.37
N ALA A 205 29.51 7.29 28.93
CA ALA A 205 29.46 6.87 30.31
C ALA A 205 29.61 8.10 31.23
N PRO A 206 28.81 8.18 32.30
CA PRO A 206 29.00 9.20 33.33
C PRO A 206 30.34 9.00 34.05
N THR A 207 30.99 10.11 34.36
CA THR A 207 32.32 10.16 34.98
C THR A 207 32.35 11.21 36.07
N CYS A 208 33.25 11.06 37.04
CA CYS A 208 33.43 12.01 38.15
C CYS A 208 34.05 13.37 37.75
N ASN A 209 33.91 13.79 36.49
CA ASN A 209 34.35 15.07 35.91
C ASN A 209 33.51 15.42 34.66
N ASP A 210 32.26 14.93 34.57
CA ASP A 210 31.36 15.14 33.43
C ASP A 210 30.48 16.40 33.54
N GLY A 211 30.53 17.09 34.68
CA GLY A 211 29.81 18.33 34.94
C GLY A 211 28.37 18.13 35.41
N LEU A 212 27.94 16.90 35.69
CA LEU A 212 26.56 16.57 36.07
C LEU A 212 26.52 15.82 37.40
N LEU A 213 25.65 16.23 38.32
CA LEU A 213 25.35 15.48 39.54
C LEU A 213 24.62 14.17 39.20
N ASN A 214 25.37 13.08 39.02
CA ASN A 214 24.82 11.78 38.61
C ASN A 214 25.49 10.61 39.38
N GLN A 215 25.10 9.36 39.07
CA GLN A 215 25.72 8.12 39.59
C GLN A 215 25.95 8.02 41.11
N GLY A 216 25.20 8.78 41.93
CA GLY A 216 25.33 8.77 43.39
C GLY A 216 26.43 9.68 43.94
N GLU A 217 26.95 10.61 43.14
CA GLU A 217 27.79 11.72 43.59
C GLU A 217 27.14 12.51 44.73
N ALA A 218 27.99 13.08 45.60
CA ALA A 218 27.51 13.88 46.72
C ALA A 218 27.28 15.35 46.34
N ASP A 219 28.12 15.89 45.45
CA ASP A 219 27.94 17.15 44.72
C ASP A 219 28.51 16.95 43.30
N THR A 220 28.26 17.88 42.38
CA THR A 220 28.63 17.76 40.96
C THR A 220 30.11 17.36 40.80
N ASP A 221 30.34 16.18 40.21
CA ASP A 221 31.65 15.59 39.96
C ASP A 221 32.48 15.25 41.23
N CYS A 222 31.87 15.08 42.41
CA CYS A 222 32.61 14.75 43.63
C CYS A 222 31.81 13.97 44.68
N GLY A 223 32.54 13.30 45.57
CA GLY A 223 31.94 12.57 46.70
C GLY A 223 31.20 11.30 46.29
N GLY A 224 30.65 10.56 47.26
CA GLY A 224 30.00 9.27 47.00
C GLY A 224 30.94 8.27 46.30
N PRO A 225 30.52 7.64 45.18
CA PRO A 225 31.38 6.76 44.38
C PRO A 225 32.63 7.44 43.81
N CYS A 226 32.63 8.77 43.70
CA CYS A 226 33.73 9.54 43.15
C CYS A 226 34.84 9.84 44.15
N THR A 227 34.69 9.49 45.44
CA THR A 227 35.71 9.74 46.48
C THR A 227 37.09 9.15 46.19
N LEU A 228 37.20 8.13 45.34
CA LEU A 228 38.49 7.57 44.89
C LEU A 228 39.20 8.43 43.84
N ILE A 229 38.47 9.33 43.18
CA ILE A 229 38.96 10.20 42.10
C ILE A 229 38.99 11.65 42.59
N ARG A 230 37.88 12.12 43.16
CA ARG A 230 37.66 13.48 43.63
C ARG A 230 36.71 13.52 44.84
N THR A 231 37.23 14.00 45.96
CA THR A 231 36.45 14.40 47.13
C THR A 231 35.95 15.84 46.97
N CYS A 232 34.85 16.18 47.64
CA CYS A 232 34.23 17.49 47.60
C CYS A 232 35.00 18.51 48.45
N ASP A 233 35.15 19.72 47.91
CA ASP A 233 35.81 20.85 48.54
C ASP A 233 34.89 21.54 49.57
N ILE A 234 35.48 22.40 50.42
CA ILE A 234 34.73 23.13 51.46
C ILE A 234 33.56 23.90 50.83
N GLY A 235 32.37 23.76 51.42
CA GLY A 235 31.12 24.37 50.97
C GLY A 235 30.32 23.57 49.94
N GLN A 236 30.90 22.52 49.34
CA GLN A 236 30.17 21.59 48.46
C GLN A 236 29.31 20.61 49.27
N HIS A 237 28.27 20.08 48.62
CA HIS A 237 27.32 19.17 49.26
C HIS A 237 27.98 17.81 49.59
N CYS A 238 27.59 17.23 50.73
CA CYS A 238 28.07 15.93 51.17
C CYS A 238 26.96 15.11 51.82
N ASN A 239 27.03 13.79 51.71
CA ASN A 239 26.13 12.86 52.41
C ASN A 239 26.82 12.22 53.60
N VAL A 240 28.13 11.97 53.50
CA VAL A 240 28.98 11.41 54.55
C VAL A 240 30.32 12.14 54.63
N SER A 241 30.97 12.08 55.80
CA SER A 241 32.27 12.72 56.02
C SER A 241 33.36 12.32 55.03
N THR A 242 33.31 11.09 54.48
CA THR A 242 34.27 10.61 53.48
C THR A 242 34.10 11.27 52.12
N ASP A 243 32.97 11.94 51.86
CA ASP A 243 32.74 12.67 50.63
C ASP A 243 33.63 13.92 50.56
N CYS A 244 34.03 14.47 51.70
CA CYS A 244 34.73 15.74 51.82
C CYS A 244 36.25 15.57 51.88
N THR A 245 36.98 16.47 51.21
CA THR A 245 38.45 16.55 51.29
C THR A 245 38.92 16.78 52.74
N SER A 246 38.14 17.52 53.53
CA SER A 246 38.40 17.77 54.96
C SER A 246 38.15 16.55 55.85
N GLY A 247 37.40 15.56 55.37
CA GLY A 247 36.89 14.46 56.18
C GLY A 247 35.75 14.85 57.13
N ILE A 248 35.13 16.02 56.96
CA ILE A 248 34.03 16.51 57.81
C ILE A 248 32.85 16.93 56.93
N CYS A 249 31.72 16.23 57.09
CA CYS A 249 30.43 16.66 56.56
C CYS A 249 29.60 17.22 57.73
N ASN A 250 29.26 18.50 57.66
CA ASN A 250 28.58 19.20 58.76
C ASN A 250 27.07 18.88 58.83
N SER A 251 26.38 19.36 59.87
CA SER A 251 24.94 19.10 60.06
C SER A 251 24.01 19.74 59.01
N THR A 252 24.57 20.54 58.10
CA THR A 252 23.85 21.15 56.97
C THR A 252 24.19 20.48 55.64
N ASN A 253 24.80 19.29 55.65
CA ASN A 253 25.24 18.53 54.47
C ASN A 253 26.23 19.31 53.58
N GLN A 254 27.16 20.05 54.20
CA GLN A 254 28.24 20.74 53.50
C GLN A 254 29.60 20.34 54.06
N CYS A 255 30.61 20.27 53.20
CA CYS A 255 31.98 20.03 53.60
C CYS A 255 32.55 21.24 54.35
N ASP A 256 33.21 20.99 55.50
CA ASP A 256 33.81 21.99 56.39
C ASP A 256 35.28 21.68 56.66
#